data_AF-A0A318JB78-F1
#
_entry.id   AF-A0A318JB78-F1
#
_cell.length_a   1.000
_cell.length_b   1.000
_cell.length_c   1.000
_cell.angle_alpha   90.00
_cell.angle_beta   90.00
_cell.angle_gamma   90.00
#
_symmetry.space_group_name_H-M   'P 1'
#
loop_
_entity.id
_entity.type
_entity.pdbx_description
1 polymer ?
#
loop_
_entity_poly.entity_id
_entity_poly.type
_entity_poly.pdbx_seq_one_letter_code
_entity_poly.pdbx_strand_id
1 'polypeptide(L)'
;MLQHNPFDLIREYTSVFDRREIFGPKSYVAHYIDFDVFVTRARYLLSVISDSHLDDLFRLEELDFLNGPDSYCSLRVGVWIAGLQKNRKFLLRIDEIINGEELLGGQFDIACAAGLLFEDPDLHTLYRSAYDCDSTAGLNNIENAKEKKACAIVCLEHIDKIHGTQYSKSISCELDDRLRARVLRKLTRILEISQIIWAGFNIAGPGDLKAKLSEFLSITVSQKHHAAGVMRLIAIRRFNGELNALRKWNEIRDTFQTENQIYARLGMTVPIQKIADLNARNEQLFCQDEPKVARDDLLRRYAKKYLNAENGDLRWLWIAGRAANNFIDIVCTLECDLGRRLPADFVDYLYEKLHTMASFNADDYEQHAYDLLLRSSQFDEKAKLLLQKAAALRRRVKEHPKYVGVDMTASWQFQNA
;
A
#
# COMPACT_ATOMS: atom_id res chain seq x y z
N MET A 1 -19.83 4.38 -7.68
CA MET A 1 -18.47 3.84 -7.84
C MET A 1 -17.57 5.00 -8.20
N LEU A 2 -16.67 5.42 -7.30
CA LEU A 2 -15.67 6.43 -7.63
C LEU A 2 -14.75 5.82 -8.70
N GLN A 3 -14.71 6.41 -9.89
CA GLN A 3 -13.75 6.03 -10.94
C GLN A 3 -12.32 6.20 -10.37
N HIS A 4 -11.51 5.14 -10.46
CA HIS A 4 -10.17 5.10 -9.88
C HIS A 4 -9.22 5.78 -10.86
N ASN A 5 -8.35 6.67 -10.38
CA ASN A 5 -7.28 7.25 -11.19
C ASN A 5 -6.05 6.32 -11.11
N PRO A 6 -5.49 5.82 -12.23
CA PRO A 6 -4.29 4.97 -12.23
C PRO A 6 -3.10 5.54 -11.45
N PHE A 7 -2.94 6.86 -11.39
CA PHE A 7 -1.88 7.50 -10.61
C PHE A 7 -2.08 7.39 -9.09
N ASP A 8 -3.34 7.33 -8.63
CA ASP A 8 -3.64 7.10 -7.22
C ASP A 8 -3.30 5.64 -6.84
N LEU A 9 -3.52 4.69 -7.77
CA LEU A 9 -3.10 3.28 -7.60
C LEU A 9 -1.58 3.16 -7.47
N ILE A 10 -0.79 3.84 -8.31
CA ILE A 10 0.68 3.84 -8.17
C ILE A 10 1.05 4.24 -6.76
N ARG A 11 0.61 5.41 -6.30
CA ARG A 11 0.99 5.92 -4.99
C ARG A 11 0.53 5.01 -3.84
N GLU A 12 -0.67 4.45 -3.93
CA GLU A 12 -1.22 3.57 -2.90
C GLU A 12 -0.47 2.24 -2.80
N TYR A 13 -0.24 1.57 -3.92
CA TYR A 13 0.37 0.24 -3.92
C TYR A 13 1.90 0.31 -3.87
N THR A 14 2.55 1.23 -4.60
CA THR A 14 4.03 1.35 -4.54
C THR A 14 4.55 1.80 -3.19
N SER A 15 3.86 2.72 -2.49
CA SER A 15 4.31 3.16 -1.15
C SER A 15 4.27 2.06 -0.08
N VAL A 16 3.46 1.02 -0.31
CA VAL A 16 3.38 -0.16 0.55
C VAL A 16 4.34 -1.25 0.06
N PHE A 17 4.22 -1.64 -1.21
CA PHE A 17 4.85 -2.82 -1.77
C PHE A 17 6.18 -2.58 -2.48
N ASP A 18 6.61 -1.34 -2.78
CA ASP A 18 7.92 -1.04 -3.38
C ASP A 18 8.86 -0.41 -2.34
N ARG A 19 9.47 -1.25 -1.51
CA ARG A 19 10.35 -0.83 -0.42
C ARG A 19 11.80 -1.18 -0.70
N ARG A 20 12.70 -0.22 -0.52
CA ARG A 20 14.16 -0.43 -0.66
C ARG A 20 14.68 -1.53 0.26
N GLU A 21 14.05 -1.76 1.40
CA GLU A 21 14.46 -2.82 2.30
C GLU A 21 14.07 -4.20 1.75
N ILE A 22 13.03 -4.30 0.92
CA ILE A 22 12.60 -5.56 0.30
C ILE A 22 13.35 -5.79 -1.03
N PHE A 23 13.58 -4.73 -1.82
CA PHE A 23 14.15 -4.84 -3.19
C PHE A 23 15.53 -4.21 -3.40
N GLY A 24 16.09 -3.54 -2.39
CA GLY A 24 17.31 -2.75 -2.54
C GLY A 24 18.61 -3.54 -2.30
N PRO A 25 19.74 -3.11 -2.89
CA PRO A 25 21.03 -3.81 -2.78
C PRO A 25 21.67 -3.73 -1.38
N LYS A 26 21.20 -2.83 -0.51
CA LYS A 26 21.62 -2.67 0.90
C LYS A 26 20.47 -2.96 1.85
N SER A 27 19.76 -4.05 1.60
CA SER A 27 18.64 -4.52 2.40
C SER A 27 19.13 -5.05 3.77
N TYR A 28 19.67 -4.18 4.63
CA TYR A 28 20.01 -4.55 6.00
C TYR A 28 18.74 -4.91 6.77
N VAL A 29 18.92 -5.77 7.77
CA VAL A 29 17.93 -6.25 8.73
C VAL A 29 16.97 -5.13 9.08
N ALA A 30 15.72 -5.29 8.65
CA ALA A 30 14.73 -4.25 8.79
C ALA A 30 14.25 -4.20 10.24
N HIS A 31 15.00 -3.48 11.09
CA HIS A 31 14.49 -2.97 12.35
C HIS A 31 13.43 -1.92 12.02
N TYR A 32 12.25 -2.38 11.63
CA TYR A 32 11.15 -1.53 11.28
C TYR A 32 10.55 -0.93 12.55
N ILE A 33 10.69 0.38 12.69
CA ILE A 33 9.65 1.17 13.36
C ILE A 33 8.41 1.00 12.46
N ASP A 34 7.39 0.28 12.96
CA ASP A 34 6.09 0.00 12.31
C ASP A 34 6.02 -1.12 11.24
N PHE A 35 6.73 -2.24 11.42
CA PHE A 35 6.57 -3.43 10.54
C PHE A 35 5.10 -3.87 10.51
N ASP A 36 4.47 -3.82 11.68
CA ASP A 36 3.10 -4.20 11.93
C ASP A 36 2.11 -3.40 11.10
N VAL A 37 2.40 -2.11 10.93
CA VAL A 37 1.63 -1.20 10.09
C VAL A 37 1.82 -1.53 8.62
N PHE A 38 3.03 -1.89 8.18
CA PHE A 38 3.28 -2.35 6.82
C PHE A 38 2.51 -3.63 6.50
N VAL A 39 2.61 -4.66 7.36
CA VAL A 39 1.94 -5.95 7.14
C VAL A 39 0.42 -5.77 7.11
N THR A 40 -0.13 -5.01 8.07
CA THR A 40 -1.57 -4.70 8.12
C THR A 40 -2.06 -4.04 6.84
N ARG A 41 -1.25 -3.16 6.24
CA ARG A 41 -1.59 -2.51 4.96
C ARG A 41 -1.52 -3.41 3.78
N ALA A 42 -0.46 -4.18 3.67
CA ALA A 42 -0.32 -5.13 2.58
C ALA A 42 -1.53 -6.05 2.56
N ARG A 43 -1.93 -6.57 3.73
CA ARG A 43 -3.16 -7.37 3.89
C ARG A 43 -4.43 -6.60 3.49
N TYR A 44 -4.58 -5.36 3.93
CA TYR A 44 -5.75 -4.54 3.57
C TYR A 44 -5.85 -4.33 2.07
N LEU A 45 -4.77 -3.85 1.44
CA LEU A 45 -4.72 -3.59 0.01
C LEU A 45 -4.98 -4.88 -0.79
N LEU A 46 -4.42 -6.02 -0.39
CA LEU A 46 -4.71 -7.31 -1.03
C LEU A 46 -6.17 -7.75 -0.88
N SER A 47 -6.83 -7.37 0.20
CA SER A 47 -8.24 -7.72 0.45
C SER A 47 -9.21 -6.94 -0.45
N VAL A 48 -8.79 -5.77 -0.95
CA VAL A 48 -9.63 -4.86 -1.76
C VAL A 48 -9.19 -4.72 -3.22
N ILE A 49 -7.96 -5.10 -3.58
CA ILE A 49 -7.43 -4.93 -4.94
C ILE A 49 -8.22 -5.76 -5.96
N SER A 50 -8.67 -5.17 -7.07
CA SER A 50 -9.37 -5.86 -8.16
C SER A 50 -8.41 -6.26 -9.28
N ASP A 51 -8.85 -7.15 -10.18
CA ASP A 51 -8.07 -7.50 -11.37
C ASP A 51 -7.84 -6.28 -12.28
N SER A 52 -8.78 -5.33 -12.33
CA SER A 52 -8.60 -4.10 -13.09
C SER A 52 -7.49 -3.21 -12.49
N HIS A 53 -7.33 -3.19 -11.16
CA HIS A 53 -6.20 -2.47 -10.55
C HIS A 53 -4.85 -3.09 -10.96
N LEU A 54 -4.78 -4.42 -11.05
CA LEU A 54 -3.57 -5.10 -11.51
C LEU A 54 -3.31 -4.89 -13.00
N ASP A 55 -4.34 -4.97 -13.84
CA ASP A 55 -4.24 -4.65 -15.27
C ASP A 55 -3.69 -3.22 -15.45
N ASP A 56 -4.18 -2.25 -14.67
CA ASP A 56 -3.69 -0.87 -14.69
C ASP A 56 -2.23 -0.79 -14.23
N LEU A 57 -1.83 -1.49 -13.15
CA LEU A 57 -0.43 -1.54 -12.69
C LEU A 57 0.53 -2.09 -13.76
N PHE A 58 0.12 -3.08 -14.54
CA PHE A 58 0.91 -3.62 -15.65
C PHE A 58 0.96 -2.67 -16.86
N ARG A 59 -0.15 -1.98 -17.17
CA ARG A 59 -0.25 -1.05 -18.31
C ARG A 59 0.49 0.26 -18.12
N LEU A 60 0.80 0.64 -16.87
CA LEU A 60 1.49 1.89 -16.58
C LEU A 60 2.92 1.95 -17.15
N GLU A 61 3.52 0.79 -17.45
CA GLU A 61 4.77 0.70 -18.21
C GLU A 61 4.62 1.16 -19.67
N GLU A 62 3.45 0.97 -20.27
CA GLU A 62 3.14 1.30 -21.67
C GLU A 62 2.81 2.80 -21.85
N LEU A 63 2.62 3.53 -20.75
CA LEU A 63 2.32 4.96 -20.79
C LEU A 63 3.63 5.77 -20.83
N ASP A 64 4.00 6.23 -22.03
CA ASP A 64 5.21 7.02 -22.34
C ASP A 64 5.51 8.19 -21.38
N PHE A 65 4.48 8.72 -20.70
CA PHE A 65 4.61 9.83 -19.76
C PHE A 65 5.27 9.44 -18.42
N LEU A 66 5.39 8.14 -18.13
CA LEU A 66 6.02 7.58 -16.92
C LEU A 66 7.39 6.95 -17.17
N ASN A 67 8.01 7.19 -18.33
CA ASN A 67 9.38 6.77 -18.65
C ASN A 67 10.38 7.31 -17.60
N GLY A 68 10.54 6.56 -16.50
CA GLY A 68 11.18 6.99 -15.27
C GLY A 68 11.02 5.97 -14.13
N PRO A 69 11.57 6.25 -12.93
CA PRO A 69 11.62 5.33 -11.79
C PRO A 69 10.25 4.73 -11.41
N ASP A 70 9.17 5.50 -11.54
CA ASP A 70 7.83 5.12 -11.09
C ASP A 70 7.18 4.02 -11.95
N SER A 71 7.51 3.94 -13.24
CA SER A 71 7.09 2.83 -14.12
C SER A 71 7.70 1.51 -13.64
N TYR A 72 9.00 1.49 -13.36
CA TYR A 72 9.70 0.30 -12.86
C TYR A 72 9.15 -0.18 -11.52
N CYS A 73 8.82 0.75 -10.62
CA CYS A 73 8.21 0.47 -9.32
C CYS A 73 6.82 -0.16 -9.48
N SER A 74 5.99 0.36 -10.38
CA SER A 74 4.63 -0.13 -10.63
C SER A 74 4.62 -1.56 -11.15
N LEU A 75 5.53 -1.87 -12.09
CA LEU A 75 5.68 -3.23 -12.63
C LEU A 75 6.08 -4.24 -11.55
N ARG A 76 7.10 -3.92 -10.72
CA ARG A 76 7.52 -4.79 -9.60
C ARG A 76 6.34 -5.09 -8.67
N VAL A 77 5.59 -4.05 -8.31
CA VAL A 77 4.46 -4.15 -7.39
C VAL A 77 3.33 -4.98 -7.98
N GLY A 78 2.97 -4.75 -9.25
CA GLY A 78 1.97 -5.55 -9.96
C GLY A 78 2.34 -7.03 -10.00
N VAL A 79 3.59 -7.34 -10.34
CA VAL A 79 4.15 -8.70 -10.36
C VAL A 79 4.06 -9.38 -9.00
N TRP A 80 4.53 -8.71 -7.95
CA TRP A 80 4.52 -9.31 -6.61
C TRP A 80 3.10 -9.51 -6.10
N ILE A 81 2.20 -8.55 -6.30
CA ILE A 81 0.80 -8.70 -5.90
C ILE A 81 0.12 -9.83 -6.68
N ALA A 82 0.39 -9.97 -7.98
CA ALA A 82 -0.13 -11.08 -8.78
C ALA A 82 0.33 -12.44 -8.22
N GLY A 83 1.61 -12.56 -7.83
CA GLY A 83 2.15 -13.74 -7.15
C GLY A 83 1.52 -13.98 -5.78
N LEU A 84 1.38 -12.93 -4.94
CA LEU A 84 0.72 -13.00 -3.63
C LEU A 84 -0.73 -13.49 -3.76
N GLN A 85 -1.44 -13.11 -4.81
CA GLN A 85 -2.80 -13.58 -5.07
C GLN A 85 -2.89 -14.97 -5.69
N LYS A 86 -1.75 -15.55 -6.11
CA LYS A 86 -1.68 -16.72 -7.01
C LYS A 86 -2.60 -16.54 -8.23
N ASN A 87 -2.64 -15.32 -8.78
CA ASN A 87 -3.59 -14.96 -9.84
C ASN A 87 -3.07 -15.42 -11.21
N ARG A 88 -3.50 -16.60 -11.65
CA ARG A 88 -3.01 -17.23 -12.89
C ARG A 88 -3.24 -16.38 -14.15
N LYS A 89 -4.20 -15.44 -14.14
CA LYS A 89 -4.44 -14.49 -15.25
C LYS A 89 -3.16 -13.73 -15.64
N PHE A 90 -2.31 -13.42 -14.67
CA PHE A 90 -1.11 -12.60 -14.86
C PHE A 90 0.18 -13.41 -15.05
N LEU A 91 0.11 -14.76 -15.08
CA LEU A 91 1.30 -15.60 -15.26
C LEU A 91 2.02 -15.31 -16.58
N LEU A 92 1.28 -15.10 -17.67
CA LEU A 92 1.87 -14.74 -18.97
C LEU A 92 2.70 -13.46 -18.87
N ARG A 93 2.20 -12.46 -18.13
CA ARG A 93 2.93 -11.19 -17.96
C ARG A 93 4.17 -11.36 -17.08
N ILE A 94 4.12 -12.22 -16.07
CA ILE A 94 5.29 -12.59 -15.24
C ILE A 94 6.35 -13.30 -16.11
N ASP A 95 5.90 -14.18 -17.00
CA ASP A 95 6.74 -14.90 -17.97
C ASP A 95 7.44 -13.95 -18.97
N GLU A 96 6.68 -13.05 -19.58
CA GLU A 96 7.22 -11.99 -20.45
C GLU A 96 8.30 -11.16 -19.75
N ILE A 97 8.09 -10.83 -18.47
CA ILE A 97 9.07 -10.09 -17.67
C ILE A 97 10.32 -10.94 -17.47
N ILE A 98 10.19 -12.20 -17.03
CA ILE A 98 11.34 -13.07 -16.77
C ILE A 98 12.18 -13.31 -18.03
N ASN A 99 11.54 -13.53 -19.17
CA ASN A 99 12.20 -13.80 -20.44
C ASN A 99 12.55 -12.53 -21.25
N GLY A 100 12.20 -11.34 -20.75
CA GLY A 100 12.43 -10.07 -21.43
C GLY A 100 13.90 -9.63 -21.48
N GLU A 101 14.26 -8.93 -22.57
CA GLU A 101 15.64 -8.49 -22.85
C GLU A 101 16.08 -7.29 -21.96
N GLU A 102 15.16 -6.41 -21.56
CA GLU A 102 15.47 -5.11 -20.91
C GLU A 102 15.01 -4.99 -19.44
N LEU A 103 15.29 -5.99 -18.61
CA LEU A 103 14.99 -5.86 -17.18
C LEU A 103 16.06 -5.06 -16.43
N LEU A 104 15.66 -3.92 -15.86
CA LEU A 104 16.49 -3.16 -14.92
C LEU A 104 16.45 -3.82 -13.52
N GLY A 105 17.57 -3.68 -12.81
CA GLY A 105 17.88 -4.40 -11.56
C GLY A 105 16.74 -4.44 -10.53
N GLY A 106 16.46 -5.65 -10.02
CA GLY A 106 15.45 -5.97 -9.00
C GLY A 106 14.09 -6.42 -9.55
N GLN A 107 13.78 -6.15 -10.83
CA GLN A 107 12.54 -6.62 -11.47
C GLN A 107 12.54 -8.12 -11.78
N PHE A 108 13.70 -8.65 -12.18
CA PHE A 108 13.86 -10.08 -12.41
C PHE A 108 13.66 -10.88 -11.12
N ASP A 109 14.35 -10.49 -10.05
CA ASP A 109 14.29 -11.16 -8.75
C ASP A 109 12.85 -11.25 -8.21
N ILE A 110 12.07 -10.17 -8.37
CA ILE A 110 10.68 -10.15 -7.89
C ILE A 110 9.74 -10.97 -8.78
N ALA A 111 9.96 -10.99 -10.10
CA ALA A 111 9.19 -11.84 -11.00
C ALA A 111 9.48 -13.31 -10.73
N CYS A 112 10.74 -13.65 -10.50
CA CYS A 112 11.15 -14.98 -10.09
C CYS A 112 10.50 -15.39 -8.76
N ALA A 113 10.56 -14.54 -7.74
CA ALA A 113 9.89 -14.80 -6.46
C ALA A 113 8.36 -14.91 -6.61
N ALA A 114 7.73 -14.06 -7.43
CA ALA A 114 6.30 -14.11 -7.69
C ALA A 114 5.89 -15.42 -8.36
N GLY A 115 6.67 -15.94 -9.30
CA GLY A 115 6.47 -17.26 -9.90
C GLY A 115 6.52 -18.39 -8.85
N LEU A 116 7.47 -18.35 -7.92
CA LEU A 116 7.58 -19.35 -6.85
C LEU A 116 6.37 -19.34 -5.90
N LEU A 117 5.71 -18.19 -5.71
CA LEU A 117 4.50 -18.09 -4.87
C LEU A 117 3.32 -18.89 -5.44
N PHE A 118 3.32 -19.26 -6.72
CA PHE A 118 2.27 -20.13 -7.26
C PHE A 118 2.39 -21.57 -6.76
N GLU A 119 3.58 -21.99 -6.28
CA GLU A 119 3.88 -23.36 -5.81
C GLU A 119 3.50 -24.43 -6.86
N ASP A 120 3.71 -24.08 -8.14
CA ASP A 120 3.37 -24.92 -9.29
C ASP A 120 4.65 -25.49 -9.91
N PRO A 121 4.85 -26.83 -9.91
CA PRO A 121 6.04 -27.45 -10.46
C PRO A 121 6.19 -27.23 -11.98
N ASP A 122 5.11 -26.95 -12.71
CA ASP A 122 5.16 -26.73 -14.16
C ASP A 122 5.88 -25.41 -14.52
N LEU A 123 6.02 -24.50 -13.56
CA LEU A 123 6.81 -23.27 -13.71
C LEU A 123 8.33 -23.53 -13.73
N HIS A 124 8.80 -24.77 -13.65
CA HIS A 124 10.22 -25.06 -13.92
C HIS A 124 10.63 -24.65 -15.35
N THR A 125 9.71 -24.72 -16.32
CA THR A 125 9.98 -24.38 -17.73
C THR A 125 10.31 -22.90 -17.91
N LEU A 126 9.61 -22.03 -17.18
CA LEU A 126 9.86 -20.58 -17.07
C LEU A 126 11.30 -20.29 -16.66
N TYR A 127 11.76 -20.89 -15.56
CA TYR A 127 13.12 -20.68 -15.05
C TYR A 127 14.18 -21.34 -15.93
N ARG A 128 13.84 -22.47 -16.57
CA ARG A 128 14.74 -23.12 -17.53
C ARG A 128 14.98 -22.23 -18.75
N SER A 129 13.92 -21.67 -19.31
CA SER A 129 14.00 -20.68 -20.40
C SER A 129 14.86 -19.48 -20.01
N ALA A 130 14.67 -18.94 -18.81
CA ALA A 130 15.45 -17.81 -18.31
C ALA A 130 16.95 -18.12 -18.13
N TYR A 131 17.29 -19.37 -17.76
CA TYR A 131 18.67 -19.83 -17.66
C TYR A 131 19.33 -20.04 -19.04
N ASP A 132 18.58 -20.64 -19.97
CA ASP A 132 19.03 -20.95 -21.33
C ASP A 132 19.10 -19.69 -22.23
N CYS A 133 18.47 -18.59 -21.83
CA CYS A 133 18.55 -17.31 -22.54
C CYS A 133 19.98 -16.74 -22.51
N ASP A 134 20.65 -16.80 -23.65
CA ASP A 134 21.95 -16.17 -23.88
C ASP A 134 21.74 -14.66 -24.04
N SER A 135 21.82 -13.91 -22.93
CA SER A 135 21.75 -12.46 -23.01
C SER A 135 22.99 -11.93 -23.78
N THR A 136 22.83 -11.62 -25.05
CA THR A 136 23.87 -11.08 -25.95
C THR A 136 24.17 -9.59 -25.71
N ALA A 137 23.76 -9.03 -24.58
CA ALA A 137 23.88 -7.60 -24.34
C ALA A 137 25.30 -7.21 -23.89
N GLY A 138 25.80 -6.08 -24.40
CA GLY A 138 27.21 -5.64 -24.32
C GLY A 138 27.81 -5.56 -22.91
N LEU A 139 29.12 -5.30 -22.82
CA LEU A 139 30.00 -5.38 -21.64
C LEU A 139 29.42 -4.93 -20.27
N ASN A 140 28.48 -3.98 -20.22
CA ASN A 140 27.80 -3.54 -18.99
C ASN A 140 26.72 -4.53 -18.46
N ASN A 141 26.39 -5.58 -19.21
CA ASN A 141 25.32 -6.54 -18.88
C ASN A 141 25.82 -7.94 -18.45
N ILE A 142 27.14 -8.18 -18.38
CA ILE A 142 27.68 -9.51 -18.02
C ILE A 142 27.35 -9.88 -16.56
N GLU A 143 27.46 -8.94 -15.61
CA GLU A 143 27.11 -9.20 -14.22
C GLU A 143 25.61 -9.44 -14.04
N ASN A 144 24.77 -8.68 -14.74
CA ASN A 144 23.32 -8.86 -14.76
C ASN A 144 22.95 -10.24 -15.33
N ALA A 145 23.61 -10.67 -16.41
CA ALA A 145 23.41 -11.99 -17.01
C ALA A 145 23.74 -13.13 -16.02
N LYS A 146 24.87 -13.02 -15.32
CA LYS A 146 25.27 -13.98 -14.28
C LYS A 146 24.26 -14.01 -13.14
N GLU A 147 23.77 -12.86 -12.69
CA GLU A 147 22.79 -12.77 -11.62
C GLU A 147 21.42 -13.33 -12.05
N LYS A 148 20.98 -13.10 -13.30
CA LYS A 148 19.77 -13.72 -13.87
C LYS A 148 19.88 -15.25 -13.90
N LYS A 149 20.97 -15.80 -14.46
CA LYS A 149 21.21 -17.27 -14.48
C LYS A 149 21.26 -17.85 -13.07
N ALA A 150 21.91 -17.14 -12.14
CA ALA A 150 21.94 -17.55 -10.73
C ALA A 150 20.56 -17.57 -10.07
N CYS A 151 19.73 -16.56 -10.32
CA CYS A 151 18.37 -16.48 -9.81
C CYS A 151 17.47 -17.56 -10.42
N ALA A 152 17.59 -17.86 -11.71
CA ALA A 152 16.91 -19.01 -12.33
C ALA A 152 17.31 -20.36 -11.70
N ILE A 153 18.61 -20.61 -11.48
CA ILE A 153 19.10 -21.83 -10.83
C ILE A 153 18.54 -21.96 -9.40
N VAL A 154 18.58 -20.89 -8.61
CA VAL A 154 18.06 -20.91 -7.23
C VAL A 154 16.54 -21.15 -7.21
N CYS A 155 15.79 -20.61 -8.17
CA CYS A 155 14.36 -20.91 -8.32
C CYS A 155 14.10 -22.40 -8.63
N LEU A 156 14.89 -23.00 -9.52
CA LEU A 156 14.79 -24.43 -9.82
C LEU A 156 15.14 -25.30 -8.61
N GLU A 157 16.18 -24.93 -7.84
CA GLU A 157 16.53 -25.59 -6.58
C GLU A 157 15.40 -25.49 -5.54
N HIS A 158 14.67 -24.37 -5.53
CA HIS A 158 13.51 -24.19 -4.66
C HIS A 158 12.35 -25.11 -5.05
N ILE A 159 12.04 -25.22 -6.35
CA ILE A 159 11.04 -26.17 -6.87
C ILE A 159 11.44 -27.60 -6.52
N ASP A 160 12.70 -27.99 -6.76
CA ASP A 160 13.24 -29.30 -6.44
C ASP A 160 13.08 -29.64 -4.96
N LYS A 161 13.32 -28.66 -4.07
CA LYS A 161 13.15 -28.83 -2.63
C LYS A 161 11.69 -29.03 -2.21
N ILE A 162 10.75 -28.26 -2.79
CA ILE A 162 9.33 -28.32 -2.41
C ILE A 162 8.65 -29.58 -2.97
N HIS A 163 8.96 -29.93 -4.23
CA HIS A 163 8.24 -30.96 -4.97
C HIS A 163 9.02 -32.28 -5.11
N GLY A 164 10.28 -32.35 -4.66
CA GLY A 164 11.11 -33.55 -4.77
C GLY A 164 11.61 -33.84 -6.19
N THR A 165 11.67 -32.82 -7.05
CA THR A 165 12.15 -32.93 -8.43
C THR A 165 13.68 -32.78 -8.52
N GLN A 166 14.26 -32.83 -9.74
CA GLN A 166 15.71 -32.71 -9.97
C GLN A 166 16.04 -31.80 -11.17
N TYR A 167 15.25 -30.74 -11.40
CA TYR A 167 15.42 -29.82 -12.52
C TYR A 167 16.75 -29.05 -12.48
N SER A 168 17.29 -28.78 -11.29
CA SER A 168 18.52 -27.99 -11.12
C SER A 168 19.80 -28.84 -11.20
N LYS A 169 19.70 -30.16 -11.07
CA LYS A 169 20.84 -31.08 -10.84
C LYS A 169 21.96 -30.95 -11.86
N SER A 170 21.63 -30.68 -13.13
CA SER A 170 22.62 -30.58 -14.21
C SER A 170 23.31 -29.22 -14.31
N ILE A 171 22.81 -28.18 -13.61
CA ILE A 171 23.26 -26.79 -13.75
C ILE A 171 23.66 -26.14 -12.41
N SER A 172 23.26 -26.71 -11.27
CA SER A 172 23.58 -26.19 -9.93
C SER A 172 25.07 -26.08 -9.62
N CYS A 173 25.92 -26.90 -10.25
CA CYS A 173 27.38 -26.86 -10.05
C CYS A 173 28.09 -25.69 -10.75
N GLU A 174 27.38 -24.95 -11.61
CA GLU A 174 27.94 -23.84 -12.38
C GLU A 174 27.97 -22.51 -11.60
N LEU A 175 27.30 -22.46 -10.44
CA LEU A 175 27.17 -21.23 -9.66
C LEU A 175 28.32 -21.02 -8.68
N ASP A 176 28.84 -19.79 -8.65
CA ASP A 176 29.70 -19.32 -7.56
C ASP A 176 28.92 -19.27 -6.23
N ASP A 177 29.51 -19.81 -5.16
CA ASP A 177 28.88 -19.91 -3.83
C ASP A 177 28.45 -18.56 -3.26
N ARG A 178 29.22 -17.48 -3.51
CA ARG A 178 28.88 -16.14 -3.00
C ARG A 178 27.68 -15.57 -3.74
N LEU A 179 27.65 -15.74 -5.06
CA LEU A 179 26.52 -15.32 -5.89
C LEU A 179 25.26 -16.10 -5.52
N ARG A 180 25.37 -17.42 -5.33
CA ARG A 180 24.28 -18.30 -4.88
C ARG A 180 23.70 -17.83 -3.55
N ALA A 181 24.56 -17.64 -2.54
CA ALA A 181 24.14 -17.18 -1.23
C ALA A 181 23.48 -15.79 -1.27
N ARG A 182 23.96 -14.89 -2.14
CA ARG A 182 23.37 -13.55 -2.33
C ARG A 182 21.96 -13.63 -2.91
N VAL A 183 21.77 -14.37 -3.98
CA VAL A 183 20.48 -14.56 -4.66
C VAL A 183 19.50 -15.29 -3.75
N LEU A 184 19.92 -16.37 -3.11
CA LEU A 184 19.10 -17.14 -2.17
C LEU A 184 18.57 -16.26 -1.04
N ARG A 185 19.42 -15.41 -0.43
CA ARG A 185 18.97 -14.47 0.61
C ARG A 185 17.89 -13.50 0.12
N LYS A 186 18.02 -12.97 -1.10
CA LYS A 186 17.02 -12.07 -1.69
C LYS A 186 15.68 -12.77 -1.89
N LEU A 187 15.69 -13.92 -2.56
CA LEU A 187 14.46 -14.68 -2.86
C LEU A 187 13.78 -15.17 -1.58
N THR A 188 14.53 -15.79 -0.66
CA THR A 188 14.00 -16.26 0.62
C THR A 188 13.33 -15.14 1.40
N ARG A 189 13.92 -13.93 1.43
CA ARG A 189 13.30 -12.78 2.10
C ARG A 189 11.96 -12.38 1.49
N ILE A 190 11.86 -12.30 0.16
CA ILE A 190 10.60 -11.95 -0.50
C ILE A 190 9.53 -13.00 -0.19
N LEU A 191 9.90 -14.29 -0.23
CA LEU A 191 9.01 -15.40 0.11
C LEU A 191 8.58 -15.37 1.58
N GLU A 192 9.49 -15.14 2.52
CA GLU A 192 9.19 -15.01 3.95
C GLU A 192 8.23 -13.86 4.24
N ILE A 193 8.47 -12.68 3.65
CA ILE A 193 7.55 -11.54 3.80
C ILE A 193 6.18 -11.88 3.19
N SER A 194 6.15 -12.58 2.07
CA SER A 194 4.91 -13.03 1.44
C SER A 194 4.12 -13.97 2.35
N GLN A 195 4.79 -14.91 3.03
CA GLN A 195 4.17 -15.80 4.02
C GLN A 195 3.66 -15.04 5.25
N ILE A 196 4.39 -14.01 5.72
CA ILE A 196 3.93 -13.12 6.79
C ILE A 196 2.65 -12.40 6.34
N ILE A 197 2.62 -11.84 5.12
CA ILE A 197 1.43 -11.16 4.58
C ILE A 197 0.25 -12.14 4.51
N TRP A 198 0.46 -13.37 4.02
CA TRP A 198 -0.55 -14.43 4.00
C TRP A 198 -1.00 -14.91 5.38
N ALA A 199 -0.34 -14.51 6.47
CA ALA A 199 -0.67 -14.93 7.83
C ALA A 199 -0.74 -16.47 7.99
N GLY A 200 0.09 -17.20 7.22
CA GLY A 200 0.12 -18.66 7.22
C GLY A 200 -1.09 -19.33 6.56
N PHE A 201 -1.86 -18.61 5.76
CA PHE A 201 -2.96 -19.20 5.00
C PHE A 201 -2.47 -20.02 3.82
N ASN A 202 -3.08 -21.20 3.63
CA ASN A 202 -2.97 -21.90 2.36
C ASN A 202 -3.92 -21.20 1.36
N ILE A 203 -3.36 -20.60 0.31
CA ILE A 203 -4.09 -19.78 -0.66
C ILE A 203 -4.36 -20.59 -1.93
N ALA A 204 -5.62 -20.76 -2.27
CA ALA A 204 -6.02 -21.42 -3.52
C ALA A 204 -6.08 -20.44 -4.71
N GLY A 205 -6.28 -19.14 -4.47
CA GLY A 205 -6.36 -18.12 -5.50
C GLY A 205 -6.85 -16.76 -4.98
N PRO A 206 -7.14 -15.80 -5.87
CA PRO A 206 -7.36 -14.40 -5.49
C PRO A 206 -8.59 -14.19 -4.61
N GLY A 207 -9.71 -14.86 -4.93
CA GLY A 207 -10.95 -14.75 -4.15
C GLY A 207 -10.82 -15.34 -2.75
N ASP A 208 -10.11 -16.47 -2.63
CA ASP A 208 -9.82 -17.13 -1.35
C ASP A 208 -8.92 -16.27 -0.47
N LEU A 209 -7.85 -15.68 -1.03
CA LEU A 209 -6.99 -14.75 -0.31
C LEU A 209 -7.77 -13.54 0.20
N LYS A 210 -8.58 -12.90 -0.65
CA LYS A 210 -9.37 -11.73 -0.27
C LYS A 210 -10.30 -12.05 0.89
N ALA A 211 -11.06 -13.13 0.79
CA ALA A 211 -11.98 -13.55 1.84
C ALA A 211 -11.24 -13.79 3.17
N LYS A 212 -10.15 -14.57 3.15
CA LYS A 212 -9.35 -14.88 4.35
C LYS A 212 -8.70 -13.64 4.96
N LEU A 213 -8.18 -12.72 4.14
CA LEU A 213 -7.57 -11.47 4.63
C LEU A 213 -8.62 -10.51 5.18
N SER A 214 -9.77 -10.34 4.50
CA SER A 214 -10.88 -9.52 5.02
C SER A 214 -11.37 -10.05 6.36
N GLU A 215 -11.56 -11.36 6.47
CA GLU A 215 -11.91 -12.01 7.73
C GLU A 215 -10.83 -11.77 8.79
N PHE A 216 -9.56 -12.04 8.46
CA PHE A 216 -8.44 -11.84 9.37
C PHE A 216 -8.35 -10.41 9.90
N LEU A 217 -8.45 -9.42 9.02
CA LEU A 217 -8.40 -8.00 9.39
C LEU A 217 -9.59 -7.62 10.27
N SER A 218 -10.79 -8.11 9.95
CA SER A 218 -11.98 -7.93 10.80
C SER A 218 -11.78 -8.51 12.20
N ILE A 219 -10.93 -9.51 12.36
CA ILE A 219 -10.72 -10.18 13.64
C ILE A 219 -9.59 -9.52 14.43
N THR A 220 -8.57 -8.99 13.75
CA THR A 220 -7.28 -8.63 14.38
C THR A 220 -6.94 -7.14 14.38
N VAL A 221 -7.64 -6.30 13.61
CA VAL A 221 -7.25 -4.90 13.40
C VAL A 221 -8.34 -3.95 13.86
N SER A 222 -8.04 -3.06 14.81
CA SER A 222 -9.00 -2.04 15.28
C SER A 222 -9.19 -0.91 14.28
N GLN A 223 -10.31 -0.18 14.36
CA GLN A 223 -10.57 1.01 13.51
C GLN A 223 -9.41 2.00 13.47
N LYS A 224 -8.70 2.20 14.59
CA LYS A 224 -7.51 3.07 14.64
C LYS A 224 -6.34 2.51 13.83
N HIS A 225 -6.12 1.21 13.85
CA HIS A 225 -5.08 0.55 13.05
C HIS A 225 -5.51 0.37 11.59
N HIS A 226 -6.80 0.19 11.34
CA HIS A 226 -7.37 0.19 10.00
C HIS A 226 -7.24 1.58 9.39
N ALA A 227 -7.60 2.64 10.13
CA ALA A 227 -7.34 4.03 9.78
C ALA A 227 -5.84 4.22 9.57
N ALA A 228 -4.97 3.90 10.53
CA ALA A 228 -3.51 4.03 10.42
C ALA A 228 -2.92 3.25 9.23
N GLY A 229 -3.46 2.08 8.91
CA GLY A 229 -3.14 1.25 7.76
C GLY A 229 -3.55 1.96 6.47
N VAL A 230 -4.79 2.42 6.38
CA VAL A 230 -5.29 3.31 5.34
C VAL A 230 -4.50 4.66 5.31
N MET A 231 -3.79 5.06 6.39
CA MET A 231 -3.35 6.46 6.65
C MET A 231 -1.86 6.83 6.69
N ARG A 232 -0.84 5.97 6.64
CA ARG A 232 0.48 6.47 6.09
C ARG A 232 0.41 6.52 4.56
N LEU A 233 -0.73 6.97 4.11
CA LEU A 233 -1.04 7.54 2.82
C LEU A 233 -1.52 8.99 3.03
N ILE A 234 -1.24 9.66 4.16
CA ILE A 234 -1.09 11.13 4.12
C ILE A 234 0.30 11.49 3.56
N ALA A 235 0.54 11.06 2.32
CA ALA A 235 1.08 11.93 1.28
C ALA A 235 0.06 12.09 0.12
N ILE A 236 -1.21 11.66 0.31
CA ILE A 236 -2.31 11.82 -0.66
C ILE A 236 -2.73 13.29 -0.86
N ARG A 237 -2.17 14.27 -0.14
CA ARG A 237 -2.47 15.70 -0.38
C ARG A 237 -1.38 16.54 -1.04
N ARG A 238 -0.26 15.95 -1.46
CA ARG A 238 0.89 16.80 -1.81
C ARG A 238 1.40 16.68 -3.24
N PHE A 239 1.35 15.52 -3.91
CA PHE A 239 2.18 15.40 -5.12
C PHE A 239 1.76 16.29 -6.31
N ASN A 240 0.48 16.37 -6.70
CA ASN A 240 0.10 17.24 -7.83
C ASN A 240 0.03 18.74 -7.48
N GLY A 241 -0.31 19.08 -6.24
CA GLY A 241 -0.29 20.45 -5.75
C GLY A 241 1.14 20.96 -5.56
N GLU A 242 2.01 20.16 -4.95
CA GLU A 242 3.43 20.48 -4.76
C GLU A 242 4.23 20.34 -6.04
N LEU A 243 3.95 19.44 -6.98
CA LEU A 243 4.62 19.43 -8.30
C LEU A 243 4.19 20.59 -9.15
N ASN A 244 2.89 20.94 -9.19
CA ASN A 244 2.47 22.14 -9.91
C ASN A 244 2.98 23.41 -9.22
N ALA A 245 3.02 23.45 -7.89
CA ALA A 245 3.63 24.55 -7.15
C ALA A 245 5.15 24.58 -7.34
N LEU A 246 5.85 23.44 -7.35
CA LEU A 246 7.30 23.37 -7.63
C LEU A 246 7.59 23.75 -9.09
N ARG A 247 6.76 23.32 -10.04
CA ARG A 247 6.92 23.63 -11.46
C ARG A 247 6.68 25.10 -11.70
N LYS A 248 5.59 25.67 -11.17
CA LYS A 248 5.32 27.11 -11.19
C LYS A 248 6.38 27.90 -10.42
N TRP A 249 6.87 27.37 -9.30
CA TRP A 249 7.96 27.98 -8.52
C TRP A 249 9.28 27.97 -9.30
N ASN A 250 9.63 26.87 -9.97
CA ASN A 250 10.80 26.80 -10.83
C ASN A 250 10.66 27.75 -12.02
N GLU A 251 9.49 27.82 -12.67
CA GLU A 251 9.20 28.79 -13.74
C GLU A 251 9.36 30.25 -13.25
N ILE A 252 8.85 30.58 -12.07
CA ILE A 252 8.98 31.90 -11.45
C ILE A 252 10.44 32.20 -11.06
N ARG A 253 11.13 31.22 -10.46
CA ARG A 253 12.53 31.31 -10.04
C ARG A 253 13.44 31.52 -11.25
N ASP A 254 13.22 30.77 -12.32
CA ASP A 254 14.05 30.82 -13.53
C ASP A 254 13.80 32.13 -14.30
N THR A 255 12.55 32.61 -14.34
CA THR A 255 12.22 33.95 -14.84
C THR A 255 12.94 35.03 -14.02
N PHE A 256 12.93 34.91 -12.69
CA PHE A 256 13.59 35.87 -11.80
C PHE A 256 15.13 35.82 -11.88
N GLN A 257 15.72 34.63 -12.02
CA GLN A 257 17.16 34.49 -12.26
C GLN A 257 17.57 35.12 -13.59
N THR A 258 16.78 34.91 -14.64
CA THR A 258 17.04 35.52 -15.97
C THR A 258 16.95 37.04 -15.90
N GLU A 259 15.92 37.57 -15.26
CA GLU A 259 15.76 39.03 -15.08
C GLU A 259 16.84 39.63 -14.17
N ASN A 260 17.21 38.98 -13.06
CA ASN A 260 18.30 39.43 -12.20
C ASN A 260 19.64 39.45 -12.93
N GLN A 261 19.88 38.49 -13.83
CA GLN A 261 21.07 38.52 -14.69
C GLN A 261 21.05 39.70 -15.65
N ILE A 262 19.88 40.10 -16.16
CA ILE A 262 19.72 41.31 -17.00
C ILE A 262 20.03 42.55 -16.17
N TYR A 263 19.40 42.72 -15.00
CA TYR A 263 19.65 43.88 -14.13
C TYR A 263 21.11 43.94 -13.65
N ALA A 264 21.71 42.81 -13.27
CA ALA A 264 23.11 42.73 -12.88
C ALA A 264 24.06 43.08 -14.03
N ARG A 265 23.79 42.61 -15.26
CA ARG A 265 24.56 43.01 -16.47
C ARG A 265 24.44 44.49 -16.78
N LEU A 266 23.30 45.09 -16.47
CA LEU A 266 23.05 46.53 -16.64
C LEU A 266 23.55 47.37 -15.44
N GLY A 267 24.11 46.73 -14.39
CA GLY A 267 24.57 47.42 -13.18
C GLY A 267 23.43 48.03 -12.35
N MET A 268 22.20 47.55 -12.52
CA MET A 268 20.99 48.09 -11.90
C MET A 268 20.50 47.19 -10.77
N THR A 269 19.86 47.80 -9.77
CA THR A 269 19.15 47.08 -8.72
C THR A 269 17.75 46.68 -9.19
N VAL A 270 17.28 45.52 -8.72
CA VAL A 270 15.95 45.00 -9.06
C VAL A 270 14.89 45.91 -8.43
N PRO A 271 13.88 46.39 -9.17
CA PRO A 271 12.84 47.25 -8.61
C PRO A 271 12.07 46.59 -7.47
N ILE A 272 11.86 47.33 -6.37
CA ILE A 272 11.15 46.85 -5.16
C ILE A 272 9.72 46.38 -5.48
N GLN A 273 9.01 47.07 -6.39
CA GLN A 273 7.70 46.64 -6.87
C GLN A 273 7.72 45.21 -7.46
N LYS A 274 8.77 44.82 -8.19
CA LYS A 274 8.87 43.47 -8.74
C LYS A 274 9.09 42.42 -7.65
N ILE A 275 9.81 42.75 -6.59
CA ILE A 275 10.00 41.90 -5.41
C ILE A 275 8.67 41.74 -4.66
N ALA A 276 7.89 42.81 -4.55
CA ALA A 276 6.55 42.78 -3.95
C ALA A 276 5.54 41.96 -4.77
N ASP A 277 5.54 42.10 -6.11
CA ASP A 277 4.71 41.29 -7.01
C ASP A 277 5.04 39.80 -6.92
N LEU A 278 6.32 39.46 -6.71
CA LEU A 278 6.79 38.10 -6.46
C LEU A 278 6.24 37.55 -5.14
N ASN A 279 6.31 38.32 -4.06
CA ASN A 279 5.73 37.92 -2.77
C ASN A 279 4.21 37.76 -2.85
N ALA A 280 3.51 38.65 -3.56
CA ALA A 280 2.06 38.55 -3.77
C ALA A 280 1.66 37.33 -4.63
N ARG A 281 2.45 37.00 -5.67
CA ARG A 281 2.27 35.77 -6.47
C ARG A 281 2.61 34.51 -5.67
N ASN A 282 3.58 34.58 -4.77
CA ASN A 282 3.94 33.50 -3.86
C ASN A 282 2.80 33.26 -2.85
N GLU A 283 2.28 34.32 -2.24
CA GLU A 283 1.06 34.25 -1.41
C GLU A 283 -0.13 33.71 -2.20
N GLN A 284 -0.36 34.11 -3.45
CA GLN A 284 -1.41 33.51 -4.28
C GLN A 284 -1.17 32.02 -4.57
N LEU A 285 0.06 31.59 -4.83
CA LEU A 285 0.40 30.16 -5.05
C LEU A 285 0.16 29.29 -3.82
N PHE A 286 0.31 29.86 -2.62
CA PHE A 286 0.09 29.18 -1.35
C PHE A 286 -1.29 29.44 -0.71
N CYS A 287 -2.05 30.42 -1.19
CA CYS A 287 -3.36 30.82 -0.66
C CYS A 287 -4.55 30.66 -1.63
N GLN A 288 -4.36 30.37 -2.92
CA GLN A 288 -5.48 30.26 -3.89
C GLN A 288 -6.20 28.91 -3.93
N ASP A 289 -5.78 27.94 -3.13
CA ASP A 289 -6.63 26.83 -2.76
C ASP A 289 -7.06 27.07 -1.31
N GLU A 290 -8.25 27.64 -1.09
CA GLU A 290 -8.97 27.22 0.12
C GLU A 290 -9.12 25.71 -0.01
N PRO A 291 -8.39 24.95 0.81
CA PRO A 291 -7.92 23.65 0.38
C PRO A 291 -9.11 22.69 0.25
N LYS A 292 -9.07 21.73 -0.67
CA LYS A 292 -10.00 20.57 -0.63
C LYS A 292 -10.04 19.87 0.74
N VAL A 293 -9.05 20.11 1.61
CA VAL A 293 -9.06 19.83 3.06
C VAL A 293 -10.34 20.34 3.74
N ALA A 294 -10.95 21.42 3.26
CA ALA A 294 -12.22 21.95 3.74
C ALA A 294 -13.44 21.10 3.38
N ARG A 295 -13.38 20.31 2.31
CA ARG A 295 -14.41 19.34 1.93
C ARG A 295 -14.21 17.97 2.60
N ASP A 296 -12.97 17.59 2.84
CA ASP A 296 -12.64 16.27 3.39
C ASP A 296 -12.78 16.15 4.91
N ASP A 297 -12.90 17.29 5.62
CA ASP A 297 -13.20 17.38 7.06
C ASP A 297 -14.59 18.02 7.32
N LEU A 298 -15.47 18.01 6.32
CA LEU A 298 -16.74 18.74 6.35
C LEU A 298 -17.62 18.23 7.51
N LEU A 299 -17.68 16.92 7.70
CA LEU A 299 -18.46 16.32 8.77
C LEU A 299 -17.91 16.73 10.14
N ARG A 300 -16.60 16.61 10.36
CA ARG A 300 -15.96 17.01 11.63
C ARG A 300 -16.16 18.48 11.93
N ARG A 301 -16.11 19.36 10.92
CA ARG A 301 -16.36 20.80 11.09
C ARG A 301 -17.79 21.07 11.54
N TYR A 302 -18.79 20.46 10.89
CA TYR A 302 -20.19 20.63 11.30
C TYR A 302 -20.48 19.99 12.66
N ALA A 303 -19.85 18.85 12.97
CA ALA A 303 -19.92 18.23 14.29
C ALA A 303 -19.38 19.16 15.37
N LYS A 304 -18.20 19.76 15.18
CA LYS A 304 -17.66 20.75 16.12
C LYS A 304 -18.58 21.95 16.32
N LYS A 305 -19.12 22.52 15.24
CA LYS A 305 -20.08 23.64 15.34
C LYS A 305 -21.34 23.25 16.13
N TYR A 306 -21.87 22.06 15.87
CA TYR A 306 -23.00 21.49 16.61
C TYR A 306 -22.66 21.31 18.10
N LEU A 307 -21.52 20.70 18.41
CA LEU A 307 -21.06 20.46 19.78
C LEU A 307 -20.74 21.75 20.55
N ASN A 308 -20.30 22.81 19.86
CA ASN A 308 -20.01 24.11 20.47
C ASN A 308 -21.24 25.04 20.54
N ALA A 309 -22.40 24.61 20.06
CA ALA A 309 -23.60 25.45 19.91
C ALA A 309 -23.39 26.71 19.03
N GLU A 310 -22.40 26.69 18.13
CA GLU A 310 -22.06 27.79 17.22
C GLU A 310 -22.94 27.74 15.94
N ASN A 311 -24.23 28.07 16.06
CA ASN A 311 -25.21 27.98 14.95
C ASN A 311 -25.27 26.59 14.28
N GLY A 312 -24.92 25.53 15.00
CA GLY A 312 -24.90 24.17 14.47
C GLY A 312 -26.30 23.61 14.31
N ASP A 313 -26.88 23.78 13.13
CA ASP A 313 -28.14 23.12 12.76
C ASP A 313 -27.90 21.61 12.57
N LEU A 314 -28.70 20.80 13.27
CA LEU A 314 -28.71 19.35 13.14
C LEU A 314 -28.88 18.91 11.67
N ARG A 315 -29.60 19.67 10.85
CA ARG A 315 -29.75 19.39 9.40
C ARG A 315 -28.41 19.40 8.66
N TRP A 316 -27.53 20.36 8.96
CA TRP A 316 -26.22 20.45 8.29
C TRP A 316 -25.30 19.31 8.74
N LEU A 317 -25.40 18.89 9.99
CA LEU A 317 -24.69 17.70 10.48
C LEU A 317 -25.12 16.43 9.72
N TRP A 318 -26.43 16.23 9.53
CA TRP A 318 -26.96 15.10 8.76
C TRP A 318 -26.58 15.14 7.28
N ILE A 319 -26.61 16.32 6.65
CA ILE A 319 -26.16 16.50 5.25
C ILE A 319 -24.67 16.12 5.14
N ALA A 320 -23.85 16.63 6.06
CA ALA A 320 -22.42 16.34 6.07
C ALA A 320 -22.14 14.85 6.30
N GLY A 321 -22.84 14.20 7.24
CA GLY A 321 -22.70 12.76 7.50
C GLY A 321 -23.10 11.91 6.30
N ARG A 322 -24.18 12.25 5.61
CA ARG A 322 -24.60 11.56 4.38
C ARG A 322 -23.61 11.75 3.23
N ALA A 323 -23.03 12.94 3.11
CA ALA A 323 -22.01 13.22 2.10
C ALA A 323 -20.61 12.68 2.45
N ALA A 324 -20.33 12.38 3.72
CA ALA A 324 -19.01 11.98 4.19
C ALA A 324 -18.58 10.63 3.62
N ASN A 325 -17.71 10.63 2.62
CA ASN A 325 -17.15 9.41 2.05
C ASN A 325 -15.72 9.15 2.54
N ASN A 326 -15.27 9.93 3.53
CA ASN A 326 -13.96 9.83 4.12
C ASN A 326 -14.05 9.12 5.47
N PHE A 327 -13.44 7.93 5.57
CA PHE A 327 -13.38 7.12 6.79
C PHE A 327 -12.86 7.91 8.00
N ILE A 328 -11.83 8.75 7.78
CA ILE A 328 -11.17 9.52 8.84
C ILE A 328 -12.07 10.63 9.37
N ASP A 329 -12.76 11.33 8.48
CA ASP A 329 -13.68 12.40 8.86
C ASP A 329 -14.79 11.86 9.76
N ILE A 330 -15.28 10.65 9.45
CA ILE A 330 -16.28 9.95 10.27
C ILE A 330 -15.69 9.53 11.62
N VAL A 331 -14.54 8.85 11.66
CA VAL A 331 -13.91 8.43 12.93
C VAL A 331 -13.57 9.63 13.81
N CYS A 332 -12.92 10.66 13.26
CA CYS A 332 -12.57 11.86 14.01
C CYS A 332 -13.80 12.66 14.50
N THR A 333 -14.93 12.51 13.82
CA THR A 333 -16.21 13.09 14.27
C THR A 333 -16.78 12.36 15.47
N LEU A 334 -16.72 11.03 15.46
CA LEU A 334 -17.11 10.21 16.61
C LEU A 334 -16.17 10.50 17.81
N GLU A 335 -14.86 10.58 17.59
CA GLU A 335 -13.87 10.88 18.63
C GLU A 335 -14.01 12.29 19.22
N CYS A 336 -14.44 13.28 18.42
CA CYS A 336 -14.58 14.65 18.92
C CYS A 336 -15.81 14.84 19.81
N ASP A 337 -16.73 13.86 19.83
CA ASP A 337 -17.92 13.86 20.69
C ASP A 337 -17.63 13.33 22.11
N LEU A 338 -16.61 13.90 22.76
CA LEU A 338 -16.20 13.50 24.11
C LEU A 338 -17.34 13.58 25.14
N GLY A 339 -18.28 14.50 24.93
CA GLY A 339 -19.44 14.72 25.80
C GLY A 339 -20.67 13.89 25.47
N ARG A 340 -20.61 13.02 24.44
CA ARG A 340 -21.75 12.20 23.95
C ARG A 340 -23.00 13.01 23.62
N ARG A 341 -22.80 14.19 23.01
CA ARG A 341 -23.85 15.15 22.67
C ARG A 341 -24.34 14.99 21.23
N LEU A 342 -23.66 14.22 20.38
CA LEU A 342 -24.20 13.88 19.06
C LEU A 342 -25.44 12.98 19.22
N PRO A 343 -26.49 13.16 18.39
CA PRO A 343 -27.68 12.31 18.44
C PRO A 343 -27.35 10.84 18.22
N ALA A 344 -27.99 9.96 18.99
CA ALA A 344 -27.72 8.53 18.97
C ALA A 344 -27.99 7.88 17.60
N ASP A 345 -29.05 8.29 16.92
CA ASP A 345 -29.41 7.87 15.56
C ASP A 345 -28.38 8.33 14.52
N PHE A 346 -27.80 9.52 14.69
CA PHE A 346 -26.71 9.99 13.85
C PHE A 346 -25.42 9.20 14.06
N VAL A 347 -25.07 8.93 15.32
CA VAL A 347 -23.91 8.10 15.67
C VAL A 347 -24.06 6.68 15.11
N ASP A 348 -25.25 6.10 15.25
CA ASP A 348 -25.58 4.79 14.69
C ASP A 348 -25.37 4.75 13.17
N TYR A 349 -25.89 5.77 12.47
CA TYR A 349 -25.72 5.92 11.03
C TYR A 349 -24.23 6.03 10.63
N LEU A 350 -23.42 6.77 11.38
CA LEU A 350 -21.98 6.90 11.10
C LEU A 350 -21.25 5.56 11.27
N TYR A 351 -21.58 4.79 12.31
CA TYR A 351 -21.03 3.44 12.48
C TYR A 351 -21.47 2.49 11.36
N GLU A 352 -22.73 2.50 10.96
CA GLU A 352 -23.21 1.73 9.80
C GLU A 352 -22.47 2.11 8.52
N LYS A 353 -22.19 3.40 8.33
CA LYS A 353 -21.38 3.86 7.19
C LYS A 353 -19.95 3.34 7.27
N LEU A 354 -19.31 3.41 8.44
CA LEU A 354 -17.99 2.84 8.66
C LEU A 354 -17.97 1.32 8.39
N HIS A 355 -19.03 0.59 8.77
CA HIS A 355 -19.17 -0.85 8.48
C HIS A 355 -19.17 -1.16 6.97
N THR A 356 -19.69 -0.24 6.15
CA THR A 356 -19.64 -0.41 4.68
C THR A 356 -18.26 -0.10 4.09
N MET A 357 -17.43 0.65 4.80
CA MET A 357 -16.11 1.09 4.35
C MET A 357 -14.98 0.19 4.83
N ALA A 358 -15.13 -0.43 5.99
CA ALA A 358 -14.14 -1.29 6.62
C ALA A 358 -14.81 -2.39 7.44
N SER A 359 -14.11 -3.51 7.58
CA SER A 359 -14.56 -4.56 8.48
C SER A 359 -14.28 -4.15 9.93
N PHE A 360 -15.26 -4.32 10.81
CA PHE A 360 -15.13 -3.99 12.24
C PHE A 360 -14.56 -5.17 13.02
N ASN A 361 -13.71 -4.85 13.98
CA ASN A 361 -13.29 -5.80 14.98
C ASN A 361 -14.18 -5.82 16.22
N ALA A 362 -13.89 -6.74 17.13
CA ALA A 362 -14.68 -6.88 18.34
C ALA A 362 -14.74 -5.60 19.18
N ASP A 363 -13.63 -4.85 19.26
CA ASP A 363 -13.58 -3.59 20.02
C ASP A 363 -14.42 -2.51 19.35
N ASP A 364 -14.47 -2.48 18.01
CA ASP A 364 -15.28 -1.55 17.24
C ASP A 364 -16.78 -1.82 17.44
N TYR A 365 -17.19 -3.10 17.44
CA TYR A 365 -18.57 -3.50 17.77
C TYR A 365 -18.94 -3.15 19.22
N GLU A 366 -18.00 -3.34 20.16
CA GLU A 366 -18.20 -2.94 21.56
C GLU A 366 -18.33 -1.42 21.70
N GLN A 367 -17.45 -0.65 21.05
CA GLN A 367 -17.49 0.79 21.09
C GLN A 367 -18.80 1.34 20.50
N HIS A 368 -19.24 0.81 19.35
CA HIS A 368 -20.54 1.15 18.76
C HIS A 368 -21.69 0.84 19.72
N ALA A 369 -21.70 -0.35 20.34
CA ALA A 369 -22.72 -0.72 21.32
C ALA A 369 -22.74 0.23 22.53
N TYR A 370 -21.58 0.55 23.09
CA TYR A 370 -21.46 1.46 24.22
C TYR A 370 -21.89 2.88 23.86
N ASP A 371 -21.53 3.36 22.68
CA ASP A 371 -21.93 4.69 22.24
C ASP A 371 -23.44 4.83 22.04
N LEU A 372 -24.13 3.75 21.66
CA LEU A 372 -25.60 3.71 21.61
C LEU A 372 -26.22 3.69 23.02
N LEU A 373 -25.77 2.77 23.89
CA LEU A 373 -26.29 2.60 25.26
C LEU A 373 -26.15 3.87 26.10
N LEU A 374 -25.04 4.59 25.93
CA LEU A 374 -24.74 5.78 26.73
C LEU A 374 -25.53 7.02 26.27
N ARG A 375 -26.24 6.94 25.14
CA ARG A 375 -27.00 8.06 24.58
C ARG A 375 -28.50 7.84 24.60
N SER A 376 -29.00 6.61 24.43
CA SER A 376 -30.44 6.35 24.44
C SER A 376 -30.80 4.89 24.67
N SER A 377 -31.81 4.64 25.50
CA SER A 377 -32.38 3.30 25.75
C SER A 377 -33.14 2.71 24.56
N GLN A 378 -33.48 3.53 23.55
CA GLN A 378 -34.15 3.03 22.33
C GLN A 378 -33.28 2.06 21.51
N PHE A 379 -31.97 2.03 21.78
CA PHE A 379 -31.01 1.18 21.07
C PHE A 379 -30.54 -0.03 21.88
N ASP A 380 -31.14 -0.33 23.04
CA ASP A 380 -30.68 -1.40 23.95
C ASP A 380 -30.59 -2.77 23.26
N GLU A 381 -31.61 -3.15 22.49
CA GLU A 381 -31.61 -4.42 21.74
C GLU A 381 -30.54 -4.44 20.64
N LYS A 382 -30.32 -3.33 19.93
CA LYS A 382 -29.27 -3.24 18.91
C LYS A 382 -27.88 -3.35 19.54
N ALA A 383 -27.65 -2.62 20.64
CA ALA A 383 -26.40 -2.68 21.38
C ALA A 383 -26.12 -4.10 21.93
N LYS A 384 -27.14 -4.79 22.44
CA LYS A 384 -27.03 -6.19 22.87
C LYS A 384 -26.60 -7.11 21.72
N LEU A 385 -27.18 -6.95 20.53
CA LEU A 385 -26.78 -7.71 19.35
C LEU A 385 -25.33 -7.40 18.92
N LEU A 386 -24.91 -6.14 19.00
CA LEU A 386 -23.53 -5.73 18.69
C LEU A 386 -22.53 -6.33 19.69
N LEU A 387 -22.83 -6.33 20.99
CA LEU A 387 -22.01 -6.99 22.02
C LEU A 387 -21.93 -8.50 21.82
N GLN A 388 -23.02 -9.15 21.41
CA GLN A 388 -23.01 -10.57 21.06
C GLN A 388 -22.09 -10.85 19.86
N LYS A 389 -22.12 -9.99 18.83
CA LYS A 389 -21.20 -10.08 17.69
C LYS A 389 -19.74 -9.92 18.12
N ALA A 390 -19.44 -8.93 18.97
CA ALA A 390 -18.10 -8.74 19.51
C ALA A 390 -17.60 -9.95 20.30
N ALA A 391 -18.44 -10.51 21.18
CA ALA A 391 -18.10 -11.71 21.95
C ALA A 391 -17.87 -12.93 21.05
N ALA A 392 -18.68 -13.11 20.01
CA ALA A 392 -18.50 -14.17 19.02
C ALA A 392 -17.17 -14.02 18.25
N LEU A 393 -16.82 -12.80 17.86
CA LEU A 393 -15.53 -12.50 17.21
C LEU A 393 -14.36 -12.80 18.15
N ARG A 394 -14.40 -12.36 19.41
CA ARG A 394 -13.34 -12.67 20.40
C ARG A 394 -13.18 -14.17 20.66
N ARG A 395 -14.27 -14.95 20.65
CA ARG A 395 -14.20 -16.42 20.75
C ARG A 395 -13.51 -17.02 19.54
N ARG A 396 -13.86 -16.60 18.32
CA ARG A 396 -13.18 -17.03 17.09
C ARG A 396 -11.68 -16.72 17.12
N VAL A 397 -11.26 -15.54 17.61
CA VAL A 397 -9.83 -15.22 17.80
C VAL A 397 -9.14 -16.29 18.67
N LYS A 398 -9.75 -16.63 19.80
CA LYS A 398 -9.19 -17.59 20.77
C LYS A 398 -9.15 -19.02 20.23
N GLU A 399 -10.15 -19.42 19.47
CA GLU A 399 -10.28 -20.76 18.87
C GLU A 399 -9.33 -20.97 17.68
N HIS A 400 -8.80 -19.88 17.12
CA HIS A 400 -7.82 -19.91 16.04
C HIS A 400 -6.50 -19.27 16.50
N PRO A 401 -5.69 -19.95 17.33
CA PRO A 401 -4.42 -19.43 17.85
C PRO A 401 -3.40 -19.08 16.75
N LYS A 402 -3.60 -19.57 15.52
CA LYS A 402 -2.84 -19.12 14.32
C LYS A 402 -3.00 -17.61 14.05
N TYR A 403 -4.09 -16.99 14.51
CA TYR A 403 -4.32 -15.55 14.42
C TYR A 403 -3.69 -14.76 15.56
N VAL A 404 -3.41 -15.40 16.69
CA VAL A 404 -2.80 -14.81 17.90
C VAL A 404 -1.27 -14.96 17.88
N GLY A 405 -0.75 -15.96 17.18
CA GLY A 405 0.68 -16.29 17.09
C GLY A 405 1.51 -15.46 16.12
N VAL A 406 0.93 -14.48 15.42
CA VAL A 406 1.72 -13.44 14.74
C VAL A 406 1.98 -12.31 15.73
N ASP A 407 2.60 -12.65 16.86
CA ASP A 407 3.39 -11.65 17.56
C ASP A 407 4.50 -11.27 16.58
N MET A 408 4.32 -10.13 15.90
CA MET A 408 5.20 -9.68 14.83
C MET A 408 6.65 -9.48 15.31
N THR A 409 6.86 -9.53 16.63
CA THR A 409 8.17 -9.56 17.27
C THR A 409 8.75 -10.97 17.47
N ALA A 410 7.93 -12.01 17.64
CA ALA A 410 8.40 -13.36 17.98
C ALA A 410 8.88 -14.17 16.76
N SER A 411 8.29 -13.97 15.58
CA SER A 411 8.71 -14.65 14.34
C SER A 411 10.07 -14.20 13.79
N TRP A 412 10.68 -13.16 14.37
CA TRP A 412 12.00 -12.65 13.98
C TRP A 412 13.16 -13.17 14.84
N GLN A 413 12.91 -13.93 15.91
CA GLN A 413 13.98 -14.51 16.73
C GLN A 413 14.64 -15.76 16.09
N PHE A 414 14.14 -16.24 14.96
CA PHE A 414 14.70 -17.39 14.22
C PHE A 414 15.78 -17.00 13.20
N GLN A 415 16.73 -16.14 13.54
CA GLN A 415 17.96 -15.96 12.72
C GLN A 415 19.25 -15.77 13.55
N ASN A 416 19.26 -16.14 14.83
CA ASN A 416 20.49 -16.25 15.63
C ASN A 416 20.64 -17.64 16.27
N ALA A 417 20.50 -18.70 15.47
CA ALA A 417 20.91 -20.05 15.82
C ALA A 417 21.70 -20.67 14.65
#